data_AF-A0A2S4XGX0-F1
#
_entry.id   AF-A0A2S4XGX0-F1
#
_cell.length_a   1.000
_cell.length_b   1.000
_cell.length_c   1.000
_cell.angle_alpha   90.00
_cell.angle_beta   90.00
_cell.angle_gamma   90.00
#
_symmetry.space_group_name_H-M   'P 1'
#
loop_
_entity.id
_entity.type
_entity.pdbx_description
1 polymer ?
#
loop_
_entity_poly.entity_id
_entity_poly.type
_entity_poly.pdbx_seq_one_letter_code
_entity_poly.pdbx_strand_id
1 'polypeptide(L)'
;IAQAAVLISGDTGTAHLATAHATPSVTLFGPVPPRLWGPPPSERHTALWHPGPPGDPHGTEPDPLLLRIGVEEVVEAALWQDREVAPMPRAAEADGAAGASAGRPRRRRRVRAPGAVPYHGAARPRTTGEV
;
A
#
# COMPACT_ATOMS: atom_id res chain seq x y z
N ILE A 1 -1.10 7.90 -13.10
CA ILE A 1 -1.03 7.62 -11.65
C ILE A 1 -2.24 8.21 -10.94
N ALA A 2 -2.40 9.54 -10.85
CA ALA A 2 -3.46 10.19 -10.07
C ALA A 2 -4.92 9.78 -10.38
N GLN A 3 -5.20 9.20 -11.56
CA GLN A 3 -6.53 8.75 -11.97
C GLN A 3 -6.67 7.22 -12.04
N ALA A 4 -5.65 6.47 -11.63
CA ALA A 4 -5.74 5.01 -11.61
C ALA A 4 -6.64 4.55 -10.45
N ALA A 5 -7.40 3.46 -10.65
CA ALA A 5 -8.14 2.81 -9.57
C ALA A 5 -7.17 2.20 -8.55
N VAL A 6 -6.17 1.45 -9.04
CA VAL A 6 -5.06 0.90 -8.25
C VAL A 6 -3.78 0.97 -9.09
N LEU A 7 -2.65 1.33 -8.47
CA LEU A 7 -1.31 1.19 -9.08
C LEU A 7 -0.61 -0.05 -8.53
N ILE A 8 -0.09 -0.90 -9.42
CA ILE A 8 0.86 -1.97 -9.07
C ILE A 8 2.24 -1.56 -9.61
N SER A 9 3.27 -1.59 -8.77
CA SER A 9 4.62 -1.15 -9.13
C SER A 9 5.68 -1.84 -8.27
N GLY A 10 6.92 -1.95 -8.77
CA GLY A 10 8.07 -2.15 -7.90
C GLY A 10 8.37 -0.91 -7.04
N ASP A 11 9.35 -1.03 -6.13
CA ASP A 11 9.87 0.09 -5.32
C ASP A 11 10.67 1.09 -6.17
N THR A 12 9.93 1.93 -6.90
CA THR A 12 10.46 2.94 -7.82
C THR A 12 9.70 4.26 -7.64
N GLY A 13 10.17 5.33 -8.30
CA GLY A 13 9.53 6.67 -8.25
C GLY A 13 8.00 6.66 -8.45
N THR A 14 7.49 5.76 -9.29
CA THR A 14 6.05 5.55 -9.51
C THR A 14 5.27 5.16 -8.25
N ALA A 15 5.83 4.34 -7.37
CA ALA A 15 5.22 3.97 -6.09
C ALA A 15 5.10 5.18 -5.14
N HIS A 16 6.13 6.04 -5.12
CA HIS A 16 6.09 7.29 -4.36
C HIS A 16 5.07 8.28 -4.93
N LEU A 17 4.92 8.36 -6.27
CA LEU A 17 3.89 9.18 -6.89
C LEU A 17 2.47 8.70 -6.54
N ALA A 18 2.24 7.39 -6.44
CA ALA A 18 0.95 6.89 -5.95
C ALA A 18 0.68 7.32 -4.51
N THR A 19 1.70 7.29 -3.65
CA THR A 19 1.61 7.78 -2.28
C THR A 19 1.28 9.28 -2.25
N ALA A 20 1.99 10.09 -3.04
CA ALA A 20 1.80 11.54 -3.12
C ALA A 20 0.40 11.93 -3.63
N HIS A 21 -0.16 11.16 -4.57
CA HIS A 21 -1.51 11.39 -5.10
C HIS A 21 -2.62 10.66 -4.33
N ALA A 22 -2.29 9.96 -3.23
CA ALA A 22 -3.21 9.10 -2.49
C ALA A 22 -3.95 8.08 -3.37
N THR A 23 -3.32 7.70 -4.50
CA THR A 23 -3.79 6.64 -5.40
C THR A 23 -3.57 5.30 -4.72
N PRO A 24 -4.61 4.44 -4.60
CA PRO A 24 -4.46 3.11 -4.01
C PRO A 24 -3.32 2.35 -4.70
N SER A 25 -2.48 1.65 -3.93
CA SER A 25 -1.32 0.99 -4.52
C SER A 25 -0.91 -0.31 -3.84
N VAL A 26 -0.33 -1.19 -4.65
CA VAL A 26 0.41 -2.39 -4.23
C VAL A 26 1.84 -2.23 -4.72
N THR A 27 2.79 -2.08 -3.80
CA THR A 27 4.22 -1.95 -4.10
C THR A 27 4.94 -3.26 -3.81
N LEU A 28 5.68 -3.77 -4.78
CA LEU A 28 6.43 -5.02 -4.71
C LEU A 28 7.87 -4.74 -4.32
N PHE A 29 8.33 -5.33 -3.22
CA PHE A 29 9.69 -5.19 -2.74
C PHE A 29 10.46 -6.51 -2.93
N GLY A 30 11.72 -6.41 -3.31
CA GLY A 30 12.65 -7.54 -3.35
C GLY A 30 13.78 -7.38 -2.33
N PRO A 31 14.96 -6.90 -2.76
CA PRO A 31 16.17 -6.91 -1.95
C PRO A 31 16.16 -5.86 -0.84
N VAL A 32 15.38 -4.78 -1.03
CA VAL A 32 15.32 -3.65 -0.11
C VAL A 32 14.03 -3.73 0.71
N PRO A 33 14.10 -3.70 2.05
CA PRO A 33 12.91 -3.82 2.88
C PRO A 33 12.07 -2.53 2.86
N PRO A 34 10.73 -2.65 2.91
CA PRO A 34 9.82 -1.50 2.85
C PRO A 34 9.96 -0.52 4.03
N ARG A 35 10.63 -0.90 5.12
CA ARG A 35 10.90 0.04 6.24
C ARG A 35 11.83 1.20 5.86
N LEU A 36 12.58 1.08 4.78
CA LEU A 36 13.55 2.10 4.34
C LEU A 36 12.92 3.11 3.39
N TRP A 37 12.15 2.64 2.41
CA TRP A 37 11.60 3.46 1.32
C TRP A 37 10.11 3.24 1.05
N GLY A 38 9.48 2.33 1.78
CA GLY A 38 8.08 2.02 1.58
C GLY A 38 7.13 3.14 2.00
N PRO A 39 5.86 3.04 1.57
CA PRO A 39 4.85 4.05 1.90
C PRO A 39 4.65 4.14 3.41
N PRO A 40 4.33 5.32 3.96
CA PRO A 40 3.89 5.44 5.35
C PRO A 40 2.68 4.54 5.62
N PRO A 41 2.49 4.06 6.87
CA PRO A 41 1.35 3.22 7.23
C PRO A 41 0.01 3.86 6.83
N SER A 42 -0.72 3.18 5.94
CA SER A 42 -1.98 3.65 5.36
C SER A 42 -2.80 2.46 4.88
N GLU A 43 -4.12 2.59 4.90
CA GLU A 43 -5.01 1.57 4.31
C GLU A 43 -4.97 1.60 2.77
N ARG A 44 -4.49 2.69 2.17
CA ARG A 44 -4.42 2.90 0.71
C ARG A 44 -3.21 2.26 0.03
N HIS A 45 -2.19 1.89 0.80
CA HIS A 45 -0.91 1.43 0.24
C HIS A 45 -0.48 0.13 0.91
N THR A 46 -0.39 -0.93 0.12
CA THR A 46 0.11 -2.23 0.56
C THR A 46 1.53 -2.43 0.03
N ALA A 47 2.47 -2.75 0.92
CA ALA A 47 3.80 -3.22 0.54
C ALA A 47 3.82 -4.75 0.64
N LEU A 48 4.04 -5.44 -0.48
CA LEU A 48 4.28 -6.89 -0.51
C LEU A 48 5.78 -7.13 -0.45
N TRP A 49 6.20 -7.96 0.50
CA TRP A 49 7.60 -8.25 0.74
C TRP A 49 7.77 -9.54 1.52
N HIS A 50 8.69 -10.39 1.06
CA HIS A 50 9.10 -11.59 1.76
C HIS A 50 10.53 -11.41 2.32
N PRO A 51 10.76 -11.55 3.64
CA PRO A 51 12.07 -11.33 4.22
C PRO A 51 13.10 -12.38 3.76
N GLY A 52 14.35 -11.95 3.60
CA GLY A 52 15.45 -12.80 3.20
C GLY A 52 16.80 -12.10 3.30
N PRO A 53 17.89 -12.72 2.79
CA PRO A 53 19.22 -12.10 2.79
C PRO A 53 19.22 -10.81 1.96
N PRO A 54 20.14 -9.87 2.23
CA PRO A 54 20.32 -8.69 1.39
C PRO A 54 20.61 -9.10 -0.06
N GLY A 55 19.98 -8.40 -1.02
CA GLY A 55 20.27 -8.54 -2.45
C GLY A 55 20.73 -7.21 -3.07
N ASP A 56 20.95 -7.21 -4.37
CA ASP A 56 21.39 -6.03 -5.13
C ASP A 56 20.18 -5.28 -5.72
N PRO A 57 19.81 -4.07 -5.24
CA PRO A 57 18.73 -3.28 -5.82
C PRO A 57 19.00 -2.77 -7.23
N HIS A 58 20.24 -2.80 -7.68
CA HIS A 58 20.66 -2.33 -8.99
C HIS A 58 21.14 -3.47 -9.91
N GLY A 59 20.85 -4.72 -9.52
CA GLY A 59 21.21 -5.90 -10.29
C GLY A 59 20.51 -5.94 -11.65
N THR A 60 21.10 -6.66 -12.60
CA THR A 60 20.54 -6.83 -13.95
C THR A 60 19.51 -7.95 -14.04
N GLU A 61 19.40 -8.77 -13.00
CA GLU A 61 18.42 -9.86 -12.88
C GLU A 61 17.43 -9.55 -11.74
N PRO A 62 16.17 -9.99 -11.85
CA PRO A 62 15.22 -9.85 -10.76
C PRO A 62 15.69 -10.56 -9.49
N ASP A 63 15.63 -9.85 -8.36
CA ASP A 63 16.01 -10.40 -7.06
C ASP A 63 15.12 -11.60 -6.67
N PRO A 64 15.69 -12.69 -6.12
CA PRO A 64 14.92 -13.86 -5.70
C PRO A 64 13.83 -13.58 -4.66
N LEU A 65 13.93 -12.52 -3.83
CA LEU A 65 12.87 -12.15 -2.89
C LEU A 65 11.70 -11.48 -3.60
N LEU A 66 11.95 -10.70 -4.65
CA LEU A 66 10.89 -10.17 -5.50
C LEU A 66 10.13 -11.31 -6.19
N LEU A 67 10.87 -12.31 -6.70
CA LEU A 67 10.29 -13.48 -7.37
C LEU A 67 9.52 -14.43 -6.43
N ARG A 68 9.62 -14.26 -5.11
CA ARG A 68 8.76 -14.99 -4.15
C ARG A 68 7.35 -14.43 -4.09
N ILE A 69 7.13 -13.21 -4.55
CA ILE A 69 5.80 -12.61 -4.60
C ILE A 69 5.04 -13.24 -5.76
N GLY A 70 4.01 -14.01 -5.43
CA GLY A 70 3.17 -14.71 -6.42
C GLY A 70 2.18 -13.77 -7.09
N VAL A 71 1.73 -14.12 -8.31
CA VAL A 71 0.74 -13.33 -9.04
C VAL A 71 -0.58 -13.25 -8.27
N GLU A 72 -1.01 -14.36 -7.68
CA GLU A 72 -2.23 -14.43 -6.88
C GLU A 72 -2.17 -13.50 -5.67
N GLU A 73 -1.01 -13.41 -5.00
CA GLU A 73 -0.79 -12.50 -3.87
C GLU A 73 -0.97 -11.03 -4.29
N VAL A 74 -0.45 -10.66 -5.47
CA VAL A 74 -0.59 -9.32 -6.04
C VAL A 74 -2.04 -9.02 -6.41
N VAL A 75 -2.74 -9.97 -7.05
CA VAL A 75 -4.14 -9.81 -7.46
C VAL A 75 -5.04 -9.64 -6.24
N GLU A 76 -4.88 -10.47 -5.21
CA GLU A 76 -5.65 -10.35 -3.96
C GLU A 76 -5.42 -9.00 -3.28
N ALA A 77 -4.16 -8.53 -3.22
CA ALA A 77 -3.84 -7.21 -2.68
C ALA A 77 -4.47 -6.08 -3.51
N ALA A 78 -4.47 -6.18 -4.84
CA ALA A 78 -5.06 -5.17 -5.72
C ALA A 78 -6.59 -5.11 -5.59
N LEU A 79 -7.26 -6.26 -5.54
CA LEU A 79 -8.71 -6.35 -5.34
C LEU A 79 -9.13 -5.83 -3.96
N TRP A 80 -8.30 -6.07 -2.93
CA TRP A 80 -8.50 -5.46 -1.61
C TRP A 80 -8.47 -3.93 -1.68
N GLN A 81 -7.46 -3.37 -2.36
CA GLN A 81 -7.31 -1.91 -2.50
C GLN A 81 -8.47 -1.27 -3.26
N ASP A 82 -8.93 -1.89 -4.35
CA ASP A 82 -10.06 -1.39 -5.13
C ASP A 82 -11.37 -1.34 -4.32
N ARG A 83 -11.61 -2.35 -3.48
CA ARG A 83 -12.87 -2.50 -2.71
C ARG A 83 -12.92 -1.70 -1.41
N GLU A 84 -11.78 -1.56 -0.73
CA GLU A 84 -11.68 -0.82 0.53
C GLU A 84 -11.46 0.67 0.29
N VAL A 85 -10.78 1.02 -0.79
CA VAL A 85 -10.71 2.41 -1.27
C VAL A 85 -11.78 2.67 -2.33
N ALA A 86 -12.97 2.10 -2.13
CA ALA A 86 -14.16 2.52 -2.85
C ALA A 86 -14.24 4.07 -2.78
N PRO A 87 -14.50 4.74 -3.91
CA PRO A 87 -14.30 6.17 -4.00
C PRO A 87 -15.10 6.90 -2.92
N MET A 88 -14.41 7.79 -2.18
CA MET A 88 -15.13 8.95 -1.65
C MET A 88 -15.70 9.66 -2.88
N PRO A 89 -17.02 9.92 -2.94
CA PRO A 89 -17.56 10.69 -4.05
C PRO A 89 -16.76 11.99 -4.14
N ARG A 90 -16.18 12.26 -5.31
CA ARG A 90 -15.57 13.57 -5.54
C ARG A 90 -16.68 14.59 -5.31
N ALA A 91 -16.45 15.54 -4.41
CA ALA A 91 -17.28 16.73 -4.38
C ALA A 91 -17.15 17.40 -5.75
N ALA A 92 -18.29 17.61 -6.41
CA ALA A 92 -18.50 18.01 -7.81
C ALA A 92 -18.33 16.84 -8.80
N GLU A 93 -19.38 16.34 -9.45
CA GLU A 93 -20.48 17.08 -10.07
C GLU A 93 -21.82 16.89 -9.34
N ALA A 94 -22.24 17.93 -8.60
CA ALA A 94 -23.60 18.06 -8.11
C ALA A 94 -24.17 19.36 -8.67
N ASP A 95 -24.33 19.40 -9.99
CA ASP A 95 -25.41 20.18 -10.58
C ASP A 95 -26.60 19.23 -10.77
N GLY A 96 -27.59 19.42 -9.90
CA GLY A 96 -29.00 19.06 -10.10
C GLY A 96 -29.36 17.58 -10.13
N ALA A 97 -29.82 17.04 -9.00
CA ALA A 97 -31.21 16.58 -8.83
C ALA A 97 -31.40 15.84 -7.49
N ALA A 98 -32.58 16.03 -6.92
CA ALA A 98 -33.00 15.61 -5.60
C ALA A 98 -33.15 14.08 -5.40
N GLY A 99 -32.85 13.63 -4.19
CA GLY A 99 -33.67 12.69 -3.43
C GLY A 99 -33.41 11.19 -3.61
N ALA A 100 -32.74 10.57 -2.63
CA ALA A 100 -33.06 9.22 -2.16
C ALA A 100 -32.38 8.92 -0.81
N SER A 101 -33.08 8.13 0.00
CA SER A 101 -32.87 7.84 1.42
C SER A 101 -31.44 7.47 1.84
N ALA A 102 -30.98 8.07 2.95
CA ALA A 102 -29.76 7.69 3.65
C ALA A 102 -29.87 6.28 4.23
N GLY A 103 -29.34 5.28 3.52
CA GLY A 103 -29.10 3.95 4.05
C GLY A 103 -28.02 3.99 5.15
N ARG A 104 -28.37 3.49 6.34
CA ARG A 104 -27.50 3.39 7.51
C ARG A 104 -26.13 2.79 7.13
N PRO A 105 -25.00 3.39 7.51
CA PRO A 105 -23.68 2.88 7.11
C PRO A 105 -23.50 1.48 7.70
N ARG A 106 -23.37 0.48 6.82
CA ARG A 106 -22.96 -0.87 7.22
C ARG A 106 -21.56 -0.74 7.78
N ARG A 107 -21.41 -0.92 9.11
CA ARG A 107 -20.11 -1.04 9.76
C ARG A 107 -19.33 -2.13 9.04
N ARG A 108 -18.35 -1.74 8.22
CA ARG A 108 -17.45 -2.68 7.57
C ARG A 108 -16.67 -3.40 8.66
N ARG A 109 -16.82 -4.72 8.69
CA ARG A 109 -16.08 -5.59 9.60
C ARG A 109 -14.62 -5.46 9.20
N ARG A 110 -13.77 -4.91 10.08
CA ARG A 110 -12.31 -4.90 9.90
C ARG A 110 -11.86 -6.34 9.68
N VAL A 111 -11.51 -6.67 8.44
CA VAL A 111 -10.76 -7.89 8.12
C VAL A 111 -9.35 -7.41 7.82
N ARG A 112 -8.36 -8.09 8.42
CA ARG A 112 -6.95 -7.77 8.26
C ARG A 112 -6.55 -8.01 6.80
N ALA A 113 -5.85 -7.05 6.18
CA ALA A 113 -5.31 -7.22 4.83
C ALA A 113 -4.45 -8.51 4.77
N PRO A 114 -4.61 -9.35 3.72
CA PRO A 114 -3.74 -10.51 3.51
C PRO A 114 -2.29 -10.03 3.30
N GLY A 115 -1.32 -10.78 3.85
CA GLY A 115 0.11 -10.50 3.66
C GLY A 115 0.68 -9.27 4.37
N ALA A 116 -0.13 -8.36 4.91
CA ALA A 116 0.37 -7.20 5.63
C ALA A 116 1.07 -7.62 6.92
N VAL A 117 2.40 -7.65 6.92
CA VAL A 117 3.19 -7.75 8.15
C VAL A 117 2.85 -6.50 8.98
N PRO A 118 2.25 -6.62 10.18
CA PRO A 118 2.02 -5.47 11.03
C PRO A 118 3.38 -5.00 11.54
N TYR A 119 3.79 -3.81 11.14
CA TYR A 119 4.92 -3.16 11.79
C TYR A 119 4.42 -2.51 13.09
N HIS A 120 4.65 -3.19 14.21
CA HIS A 120 4.66 -2.54 15.52
C HIS A 120 5.92 -1.69 15.59
N GLY A 121 5.75 -0.36 15.60
CA GLY A 121 6.85 0.57 15.76
C GLY A 121 7.71 0.18 16.97
N ALA A 122 8.93 -0.30 16.72
CA ALA A 122 9.91 -0.44 17.76
C ALA A 122 10.20 0.95 18.33
N ALA A 123 9.98 1.11 19.64
CA ALA A 123 10.30 2.31 20.37
C ALA A 123 11.76 2.72 20.09
N ARG A 124 11.97 4.01 19.80
CA ARG A 124 13.32 4.58 19.68
C ARG A 124 14.09 4.25 20.96
N PRO A 125 15.34 3.74 20.90
CA PRO A 125 16.18 3.69 22.09
C PRO A 125 16.38 5.12 22.58
N ARG A 126 16.03 5.37 23.86
CA ARG A 126 16.41 6.60 24.54
C ARG A 126 17.93 6.57 24.65
N THR A 127 18.60 7.47 23.94
CA THR A 127 19.99 7.81 24.23
C THR A 127 20.02 8.48 25.59
N THR A 128 20.40 7.74 26.62
CA THR A 128 20.87 8.31 27.88
C THR A 128 22.20 8.98 27.57
N GLY A 129 22.22 10.31 27.54
CA GLY A 129 23.46 11.07 27.53
C GLY A 129 24.03 11.05 28.95
N GLU A 130 25.17 10.41 29.12
CA GLU A 130 26.12 10.70 30.19
C GLU A 130 27.41 11.20 29.55
N VAL A 131 27.76 12.43 29.89
CA VAL A 131 29.12 12.95 30.09
C VAL A 131 29.06 13.96 31.22
#